data_AF-A0A350HBD2-F1
#
_entry.id   AF-A0A350HBD2-F1
#
_cell.length_a   1.000
_cell.length_b   1.000
_cell.length_c   1.000
_cell.angle_alpha   90.00
_cell.angle_beta   90.00
_cell.angle_gamma   90.00
#
_symmetry.space_group_name_H-M   'P 1'
#
loop_
_entity.id
_entity.type
_entity.pdbx_description
1 polymer ?
#
loop_
_entity_poly.entity_id
_entity_poly.type
_entity_poly.pdbx_seq_one_letter_code
_entity_poly.pdbx_strand_id
1 'polypeptide(L)'
;MKRTLLNISGKLDKSLTDIIAEVQTVSETMNIKILLVGALVRDIHFEYAHGFKSIRRTLDVDIAVMVNNLNEYNSLKNHLILDYDFTATNITHRLKKNMIEIDLIPFGKMPFLLTRQS
;
A
#
# COMPACT_ATOMS: atom_id res chain seq x y z
N MET A 1 -15.61 23.15 4.49
CA MET A 1 -15.63 21.70 4.20
C MET A 1 -15.83 20.95 5.50
N LYS A 2 -16.84 20.07 5.60
CA LYS A 2 -17.00 19.18 6.75
C LYS A 2 -15.89 18.12 6.65
N ARG A 3 -15.00 18.03 7.65
CA ARG A 3 -14.02 16.93 7.73
C ARG A 3 -14.79 15.66 8.07
N THR A 4 -14.92 14.74 7.11
CA THR A 4 -15.51 13.43 7.36
C THR A 4 -14.42 12.51 7.89
N LEU A 5 -14.31 12.40 9.21
CA LEU A 5 -13.50 11.36 9.85
C LEU A 5 -14.34 10.09 9.90
N LEU A 6 -13.91 9.07 9.16
CA LEU A 6 -14.61 7.79 9.08
C LEU A 6 -13.90 6.77 9.96
N ASN A 7 -14.58 6.27 11.00
CA ASN A 7 -14.03 5.17 11.79
C ASN A 7 -14.27 3.84 11.06
N ILE A 8 -13.18 3.23 10.61
CA ILE A 8 -13.16 1.95 9.91
C ILE A 8 -12.43 0.84 10.70
N SER A 9 -12.05 1.12 11.95
CA SER A 9 -11.39 0.15 12.82
C SER A 9 -12.26 -1.10 13.00
N GLY A 10 -11.64 -2.27 12.83
CA GLY A 10 -12.31 -3.57 12.96
C GLY A 10 -13.26 -3.92 11.81
N LYS A 11 -13.34 -3.11 10.75
CA LYS A 11 -14.23 -3.36 9.61
C LYS A 11 -13.53 -3.99 8.41
N LEU A 12 -12.20 -3.94 8.38
CA LEU A 12 -11.38 -4.55 7.33
C LEU A 12 -10.99 -5.98 7.71
N ASP A 13 -10.75 -6.79 6.69
CA ASP A 13 -10.20 -8.14 6.87
C ASP A 13 -8.88 -8.08 7.65
N LYS A 14 -8.68 -9.04 8.56
CA LYS A 14 -7.51 -9.06 9.43
C LYS A 14 -6.21 -9.24 8.64
N SER A 15 -6.21 -10.12 7.63
CA SER A 15 -5.00 -10.37 6.82
C SER A 15 -4.56 -9.13 6.07
N LEU A 16 -5.52 -8.36 5.55
CA LEU A 16 -5.26 -7.07 4.91
C LEU A 16 -4.72 -6.03 5.91
N THR A 17 -5.35 -5.95 7.09
CA THR A 17 -4.95 -4.98 8.13
C THR A 17 -3.54 -5.28 8.65
N ASP A 18 -3.20 -6.56 8.85
CA ASP A 18 -1.88 -6.99 9.30
C ASP A 18 -0.80 -6.62 8.25
N ILE A 19 -1.05 -6.87 6.96
CA ILE A 19 -0.12 -6.50 5.88
C ILE A 19 0.11 -4.98 5.83
N ILE A 20 -0.95 -4.17 5.96
CA ILE A 20 -0.83 -2.71 5.97
C ILE A 20 -0.01 -2.25 7.18
N ALA A 21 -0.24 -2.86 8.36
CA ALA A 21 0.49 -2.55 9.58
C ALA A 21 1.98 -2.91 9.49
N GLU A 22 2.33 -4.01 8.82
CA GLU A 22 3.73 -4.37 8.55
C GLU A 22 4.41 -3.35 7.64
N VAL A 23 3.77 -2.97 6.52
CA VAL A 23 4.29 -1.93 5.63
C VAL A 23 4.47 -0.60 6.36
N GLN A 24 3.50 -0.23 7.20
CA GLN A 24 3.59 0.95 8.05
C GLN A 24 4.78 0.86 9.02
N THR A 25 4.92 -0.27 9.72
CA THR A 25 5.98 -0.49 10.70
C THR A 25 7.35 -0.31 10.05
N VAL A 26 7.61 -0.97 8.91
CA VAL A 26 8.89 -0.83 8.20
C VAL A 26 9.10 0.61 7.74
N SER A 27 8.07 1.24 7.17
CA SER A 27 8.16 2.61 6.68
C SER A 27 8.49 3.60 7.80
N GLU A 28 7.88 3.43 8.99
CA GLU A 28 8.15 4.25 10.18
C GLU A 28 9.60 4.13 10.65
N THR A 29 10.19 2.93 10.65
CA THR A 29 11.62 2.75 11.01
C THR A 29 12.58 3.49 10.06
N MET A 30 12.12 3.76 8.84
CA MET A 30 12.87 4.46 7.81
C MET A 30 12.47 5.93 7.65
N ASN A 31 11.52 6.41 8.46
CA ASN A 31 10.91 7.75 8.35
C ASN A 31 10.26 8.02 6.97
N ILE A 32 9.74 6.96 6.34
CA ILE A 32 9.01 7.00 5.08
C ILE A 32 7.52 7.19 5.39
N LYS A 33 6.89 8.19 4.76
CA LYS A 33 5.44 8.38 4.87
C LYS A 33 4.72 7.52 3.86
N ILE A 34 3.64 6.88 4.27
CA ILE A 34 2.78 6.09 3.39
C ILE A 34 1.37 6.66 3.32
N LEU A 35 0.69 6.39 2.21
CA LEU A 35 -0.72 6.70 2.02
C LEU A 35 -1.38 5.53 1.28
N LEU A 36 -2.43 4.97 1.86
CA LEU A 36 -3.29 4.04 1.13
C LEU A 36 -4.00 4.81 0.01
N VAL A 37 -4.00 4.25 -1.19
CA VAL A 37 -4.63 4.85 -2.37
C VAL A 37 -5.41 3.78 -3.14
N GLY A 38 -5.88 4.12 -4.34
CA GLY A 38 -6.44 3.14 -5.26
C GLY A 38 -7.83 2.62 -4.87
N ALA A 39 -8.15 1.44 -5.41
CA ALA A 39 -9.51 0.89 -5.37
C ALA A 39 -9.98 0.59 -3.94
N LEU A 40 -9.09 0.07 -3.10
CA LEU A 40 -9.41 -0.28 -1.71
C LEU A 40 -9.93 0.94 -0.93
N VAL A 41 -9.23 2.08 -1.00
CA VAL A 41 -9.65 3.29 -0.26
C VAL A 41 -10.98 3.83 -0.77
N ARG A 42 -11.19 3.80 -2.09
CA ARG A 42 -12.46 4.17 -2.70
C ARG A 42 -13.61 3.28 -2.20
N ASP A 43 -13.39 1.97 -2.17
CA ASP A 43 -14.40 1.00 -1.75
C ASP A 43 -14.74 1.17 -0.26
N ILE A 44 -13.74 1.33 0.60
CA ILE A 44 -13.90 1.65 2.04
C ILE A 44 -14.70 2.94 2.22
N HIS A 45 -14.39 3.98 1.43
CA HIS A 45 -15.09 5.25 1.51
C HIS A 45 -16.56 5.11 1.12
N PHE A 46 -16.86 4.44 0.01
CA PHE A 46 -18.25 4.24 -0.42
C PHE A 46 -19.05 3.35 0.54
N GLU A 47 -18.44 2.27 1.03
CA GLU A 47 -19.13 1.35 1.93
C GLU A 47 -19.46 2.02 3.26
N TYR A 48 -18.48 2.65 3.89
CA TYR A 48 -18.67 3.15 5.25
C TYR A 48 -19.18 4.60 5.32
N ALA A 49 -18.97 5.43 4.29
CA ALA A 49 -19.51 6.80 4.28
C ALA A 49 -20.91 6.87 3.65
N HIS A 50 -21.24 5.95 2.72
CA HIS A 50 -22.48 6.02 1.95
C HIS A 50 -23.34 4.74 2.01
N GLY A 51 -22.90 3.68 2.70
CA GLY A 51 -23.69 2.47 2.91
C GLY A 51 -23.83 1.58 1.67
N PHE A 52 -23.08 1.85 0.60
CA PHE A 52 -23.09 1.02 -0.60
C PHE A 52 -22.16 -0.18 -0.40
N LYS A 53 -22.70 -1.41 -0.38
CA LYS A 53 -21.86 -2.61 -0.40
C LYS A 53 -21.00 -2.60 -1.67
N SER A 54 -19.70 -2.35 -1.53
CA SER A 54 -18.77 -2.54 -2.63
C SER A 54 -18.42 -4.02 -2.70
N ILE A 55 -18.63 -4.65 -3.84
CA ILE A 55 -18.05 -5.96 -4.09
C ILE A 55 -16.57 -5.69 -4.35
N ARG A 56 -15.69 -5.94 -3.37
CA ARG A 56 -14.25 -5.83 -3.58
C ARG A 56 -13.87 -6.74 -4.75
N ARG A 57 -13.55 -6.13 -5.90
CA ARG A 57 -13.24 -6.86 -7.14
C ARG A 57 -11.77 -7.23 -7.25
N THR A 58 -10.90 -6.55 -6.48
CA THR A 58 -9.46 -6.69 -6.57
C THR A 58 -8.88 -7.09 -5.22
N LEU A 59 -7.91 -8.01 -5.21
CA LEU A 59 -7.22 -8.44 -3.99
C LEU A 59 -5.98 -7.60 -3.69
N ASP A 60 -5.60 -6.70 -4.61
CA ASP A 60 -4.45 -5.83 -4.48
C ASP A 60 -4.68 -4.65 -3.51
N VAL A 61 -3.56 -4.08 -3.06
CA VAL A 61 -3.48 -2.94 -2.17
C VAL A 61 -2.48 -1.95 -2.74
N ASP A 62 -2.96 -0.77 -3.12
CA ASP A 62 -2.10 0.32 -3.59
C ASP A 62 -1.64 1.19 -2.40
N ILE A 63 -0.34 1.29 -2.20
CA ILE A 63 0.28 2.10 -1.15
C ILE A 63 1.26 3.07 -1.79
N ALA A 64 0.94 4.36 -1.74
CA ALA A 64 1.87 5.40 -2.13
C ALA A 64 2.93 5.57 -1.03
N VAL A 65 4.22 5.50 -1.40
CA VAL A 65 5.36 5.60 -0.48
C VAL A 65 6.20 6.85 -0.82
N MET A 66 6.37 7.75 0.15
CA MET A 66 7.10 9.00 -0.03
C MET A 66 8.60 8.77 0.14
N VAL A 67 9.33 8.75 -0.98
CA VAL A 67 10.76 8.46 -1.02
C VAL A 67 11.52 9.57 -1.74
N ASN A 68 12.76 9.80 -1.32
CA ASN A 68 13.62 10.82 -1.91
C ASN A 68 14.46 10.30 -3.07
N ASN A 69 14.71 8.99 -3.12
CA ASN A 69 15.53 8.36 -4.15
C ASN A 69 15.24 6.86 -4.25
N LEU A 70 15.83 6.24 -5.27
CA LEU A 70 15.64 4.81 -5.55
C LEU A 70 16.25 3.91 -4.47
N ASN A 71 17.31 4.34 -3.77
CA ASN A 71 17.92 3.54 -2.71
C ASN A 71 16.97 3.40 -1.52
N GLU A 72 16.35 4.49 -1.08
CA GLU A 72 15.35 4.51 -0.01
C GLU A 72 14.16 3.58 -0.35
N TYR A 73 13.68 3.64 -1.58
CA TYR A 73 12.63 2.75 -2.08
C TYR A 73 13.05 1.27 -2.08
N ASN A 74 14.24 0.97 -2.59
CA ASN A 74 14.76 -0.40 -2.63
C ASN A 74 15.02 -0.94 -1.22
N SER A 75 15.51 -0.12 -0.29
CA SER A 75 15.69 -0.49 1.11
C SER A 75 14.36 -0.85 1.77
N LEU A 76 13.29 -0.08 1.53
CA LEU A 76 11.95 -0.39 2.03
C LEU A 76 11.47 -1.76 1.53
N LYS A 77 11.59 -1.99 0.21
CA LYS A 77 11.24 -3.29 -0.38
C LYS A 77 12.05 -4.44 0.21
N ASN A 78 13.35 -4.25 0.39
CA ASN A 78 14.24 -5.28 0.90
C ASN A 78 13.92 -5.65 2.36
N HIS A 79 13.65 -4.67 3.23
CA HIS A 79 13.21 -4.97 4.61
C HIS A 79 11.90 -5.75 4.62
N LEU A 80 10.92 -5.36 3.79
CA LEU A 80 9.66 -6.11 3.69
C LEU A 80 9.90 -7.57 3.23
N ILE A 81 10.80 -7.78 2.27
CA ILE A 81 11.11 -9.12 1.77
C ILE A 81 11.88 -9.96 2.79
N LEU A 82 12.88 -9.39 3.45
CA LEU A 82 13.80 -10.12 4.32
C LEU A 82 13.22 -10.37 5.71
N ASP A 83 12.48 -9.40 6.25
CA ASP A 83 12.10 -9.40 7.67
C ASP A 83 10.59 -9.66 7.88
N TYR A 84 9.78 -9.58 6.82
CA TYR A 84 8.31 -9.66 6.92
C TYR A 84 7.67 -10.64 5.92
N ASP A 85 8.43 -11.57 5.35
CA ASP A 85 7.93 -12.63 4.46
C ASP A 85 7.20 -12.13 3.19
N PHE A 86 7.54 -10.93 2.70
CA PHE A 86 7.07 -10.48 1.39
C PHE A 86 7.90 -11.13 0.29
N THR A 87 7.29 -11.33 -0.87
CA THR A 87 7.96 -11.85 -2.06
C THR A 87 7.91 -10.83 -3.19
N ALA A 88 9.03 -10.68 -3.91
CA ALA A 88 9.06 -9.86 -5.11
C ALA A 88 8.29 -10.54 -6.25
N THR A 89 7.71 -9.72 -7.13
CA THR A 89 7.07 -10.19 -8.36
C THR A 89 7.86 -9.73 -9.60
N ASN A 90 7.40 -10.09 -10.80
CA ASN A 90 7.94 -9.59 -12.07
C ASN A 90 7.63 -8.10 -12.31
N ILE A 91 6.67 -7.52 -11.57
CA ILE A 91 6.34 -6.11 -11.63
C ILE A 91 7.20 -5.38 -10.59
N THR A 92 8.03 -4.43 -11.03
CA THR A 92 9.04 -3.75 -10.20
C THR A 92 8.48 -3.13 -8.92
N HIS A 93 7.25 -2.64 -8.93
CA HIS A 93 6.62 -1.99 -7.78
C HIS A 93 5.72 -2.90 -6.95
N ARG A 94 5.57 -4.17 -7.34
CA ARG A 94 4.63 -5.09 -6.71
C ARG A 94 5.36 -6.12 -5.86
N LEU A 95 4.94 -6.22 -4.62
CA LEU A 95 5.23 -7.32 -3.72
C LEU A 95 4.00 -8.20 -3.55
N LYS A 96 4.20 -9.41 -3.03
CA LYS A 96 3.13 -10.33 -2.69
C LYS A 96 3.36 -10.92 -1.31
N LYS A 97 2.29 -11.01 -0.52
CA LYS A 97 2.26 -11.76 0.74
C LYS A 97 0.95 -12.55 0.79
N ASN A 98 1.07 -13.87 0.98
CA ASN A 98 -0.06 -14.81 0.82
C ASN A 98 -0.73 -14.66 -0.55
N MET A 99 -2.04 -14.40 -0.58
CA MET A 99 -2.84 -14.19 -1.79
C MET A 99 -3.03 -12.70 -2.14
N ILE A 100 -2.39 -11.79 -1.39
CA ILE A 100 -2.55 -10.34 -1.51
C ILE A 100 -1.35 -9.78 -2.25
N GLU A 101 -1.63 -8.98 -3.29
CA GLU A 101 -0.64 -8.22 -4.03
C GLU A 101 -0.58 -6.80 -3.46
N ILE A 102 0.62 -6.25 -3.31
CA ILE A 102 0.85 -4.93 -2.71
C ILE A 102 1.65 -4.10 -3.70
N ASP A 103 1.05 -3.05 -4.23
CA ASP A 103 1.70 -2.09 -5.11
C ASP A 103 2.26 -0.94 -4.29
N LEU A 104 3.59 -0.93 -4.14
CA LEU A 104 4.33 0.14 -3.49
C LEU A 104 4.67 1.20 -4.52
N ILE A 105 3.84 2.24 -4.62
CA ILE A 105 3.97 3.28 -5.65
C ILE A 105 4.88 4.39 -5.12
N PRO A 106 6.14 4.52 -5.59
CA PRO A 106 7.02 5.57 -5.11
C PRO A 106 6.55 6.93 -5.61
N PHE A 107 6.56 7.92 -4.72
CA PHE A 107 6.36 9.33 -5.08
C PHE A 107 7.30 10.22 -4.25
N GLY A 108 7.55 11.44 -4.72
CA GLY A 108 8.47 12.38 -4.07
C GLY A 108 9.55 12.87 -5.02
N LYS A 109 10.75 13.13 -4.50
CA LYS A 109 11.87 13.71 -5.26
C LYS A 109 12.70 12.67 -6.01
N MET A 110 12.05 11.65 -6.59
CA MET A 110 12.73 10.65 -7.41
C MET A 110 12.61 11.02 -8.91
N PRO A 111 13.67 10.90 -9.72
CA PRO A 111 13.50 10.93 -11.16
C PRO A 111 12.56 9.80 -11.57
N PHE A 112 11.42 10.17 -12.18
CA PHE A 112 10.33 9.25 -12.50
C PHE A 112 10.77 8.29 -13.60
N LEU A 113 11.24 7.09 -13.22
CA LEU A 113 11.48 5.98 -14.14
C LEU A 113 10.35 4.96 -13.99
N LEU A 114 9.18 5.30 -14.51
CA LEU A 114 8.29 4.25 -15.01
C LEU A 114 8.88 3.80 -16.35
N THR A 115 9.85 2.90 -16.32
CA THR A 115 10.17 2.13 -17.52
C THR A 115 8.91 1.34 -17.86
N ARG A 116 8.21 1.79 -18.91
CA ARG A 116 7.21 0.96 -19.58
C ARG A 116 7.90 -0.34 -19.94
N GLN A 117 7.52 -1.44 -19.30
CA GLN A 117 7.84 -2.76 -19.83
C GLN A 117 7.06 -2.89 -21.14
N SER A 118 7.80 -2.86 -22.24
CA SER A 118 7.38 -3.23 -23.59
C SER A 118 7.21 -4.73 -23.70
#